data_AF-A0A9D7ZUH4-F1
#
_entry.id   AF-A0A9D7ZUH4-F1
#
_cell.length_a   1.000
_cell.length_b   1.000
_cell.length_c   1.000
_cell.angle_alpha   90.00
_cell.angle_beta   90.00
_cell.angle_gamma   90.00
#
_symmetry.space_group_name_H-M   'P 1'
#
loop_
_entity.id
_entity.type
_entity.pdbx_description
1 polymer ?
#
loop_
_entity_poly.entity_id
_entity_poly.type
_entity_poly.pdbx_seq_one_letter_code
_entity_poly.pdbx_strand_id
1 'polypeptide(L)'
;MKKTINIIVLMLLISFSSNAQNNYQIKRATSFSEYATTQLKLSNEDKKFLYDTYLAKFVAQREKIHGKELSDEEKKQIYKDSRNELVKTLNTRFNTEKTKAIMAVVKELRDKEK
;
A
#
# COMPACT_ATOMS: atom_id res chain seq x y z
N MET A 1 5.29 -37.10 -19.59
CA MET A 1 5.75 -35.76 -20.02
C MET A 1 5.15 -34.73 -19.06
N LYS A 2 5.90 -34.28 -18.06
CA LYS A 2 5.43 -33.32 -17.06
C LYS A 2 5.63 -31.91 -17.62
N LYS A 3 4.55 -31.14 -17.77
CA LYS A 3 4.58 -29.76 -18.25
C LYS A 3 5.26 -28.90 -17.18
N THR A 4 6.48 -28.45 -17.46
CA THR A 4 7.18 -27.44 -16.65
C THR A 4 6.51 -26.08 -16.88
N ILE A 5 5.80 -25.60 -15.87
CA ILE A 5 5.26 -24.23 -15.87
C ILE A 5 6.44 -23.31 -15.54
N ASN A 6 6.91 -22.57 -16.54
CA ASN A 6 7.85 -21.47 -16.37
C ASN A 6 7.16 -20.34 -15.60
N ILE A 7 7.40 -20.24 -14.29
CA ILE A 7 7.12 -19.02 -13.52
C ILE A 7 8.45 -18.28 -13.38
N ILE A 8 8.71 -17.36 -14.31
CA ILE A 8 9.76 -16.34 -14.13
C ILE A 8 9.21 -15.34 -13.11
N VAL A 9 9.51 -15.56 -11.83
CA VAL A 9 9.31 -14.54 -10.79
C VAL A 9 10.46 -13.55 -10.93
N LEU A 10 10.25 -12.50 -11.72
CA LEU A 10 11.17 -11.36 -11.82
C LEU A 10 11.03 -10.51 -10.54
N MET A 11 11.72 -10.89 -9.47
CA MET A 11 11.98 -10.00 -8.33
C MET A 11 13.09 -9.02 -8.72
N LEU A 12 12.74 -7.96 -9.45
CA LEU A 12 13.56 -6.75 -9.52
C LEU A 12 13.44 -6.02 -8.18
N LEU A 13 14.25 -6.46 -7.21
CA LEU A 13 14.49 -5.69 -5.99
C LEU A 13 15.29 -4.45 -6.38
N ILE A 14 14.56 -3.36 -6.65
CA ILE A 14 15.18 -2.05 -6.84
C ILE A 14 15.86 -1.69 -5.51
N SER A 15 17.19 -1.73 -5.54
CA SER A 15 18.03 -1.35 -4.41
C SER A 15 18.04 0.17 -4.31
N PHE A 16 17.13 0.73 -3.53
CA PHE A 16 17.15 2.15 -3.18
C PHE A 16 17.99 2.36 -1.92
N SER A 17 19.24 2.75 -2.11
CA SER A 17 20.18 3.22 -1.09
C SER A 17 19.92 4.69 -0.74
N SER A 18 19.02 4.93 0.23
CA SER A 18 18.98 6.08 1.16
C SER A 18 17.62 6.11 1.88
N ASN A 19 17.60 6.43 3.19
CA ASN A 19 16.45 6.57 4.10
C ASN A 19 16.11 5.37 5.01
N ALA A 20 16.93 5.15 6.05
CA ALA A 20 16.53 4.33 7.20
C ALA A 20 15.20 4.82 7.85
N GLN A 21 14.88 6.12 7.72
CA GLN A 21 13.67 6.73 8.28
C GLN A 21 12.36 6.25 7.64
N ASN A 22 12.35 5.87 6.34
CA ASN A 22 11.14 5.50 5.61
C ASN A 22 11.10 4.04 5.17
N ASN A 23 12.02 3.20 5.66
CA ASN A 23 12.12 1.80 5.24
C ASN A 23 10.81 1.01 5.46
N TYR A 24 10.11 1.27 6.57
CA TYR A 24 8.81 0.65 6.84
C TYR A 24 7.74 1.12 5.85
N GLN A 25 7.65 2.44 5.62
CA GLN A 25 6.68 3.07 4.72
C GLN A 25 6.82 2.53 3.29
N ILE A 26 8.06 2.46 2.80
CA ILE A 26 8.41 1.91 1.48
C ILE A 26 8.02 0.43 1.40
N LYS A 27 8.52 -0.40 2.33
CA LYS A 27 8.21 -1.84 2.35
C LYS A 27 6.70 -2.11 2.36
N ARG A 28 5.95 -1.33 3.15
CA ARG A 28 4.50 -1.47 3.25
C ARG A 28 3.78 -1.06 1.97
N ALA A 29 4.17 0.06 1.36
CA ALA A 29 3.61 0.52 0.09
C ALA A 29 3.90 -0.48 -1.04
N THR A 30 5.12 -1.02 -1.11
CA THR A 30 5.51 -2.06 -2.05
C THR A 30 4.63 -3.30 -1.87
N SER A 31 4.58 -3.88 -0.66
CA SER A 31 3.78 -5.08 -0.39
C SER A 31 2.30 -4.89 -0.74
N PHE A 32 1.72 -3.75 -0.38
CA PHE A 32 0.30 -3.46 -0.65
C PHE A 32 0.00 -3.30 -2.15
N SER A 33 0.83 -2.54 -2.86
CA SER A 33 0.65 -2.31 -4.30
C SER A 33 0.87 -3.59 -5.11
N GLU A 34 1.87 -4.39 -4.76
CA GLU A 34 2.16 -5.67 -5.41
C GLU A 34 1.06 -6.69 -5.19
N TYR A 35 0.62 -6.84 -3.95
CA TYR A 35 -0.43 -7.79 -3.62
C TYR A 35 -1.76 -7.40 -4.28
N ALA A 36 -2.19 -6.13 -4.17
CA ALA A 36 -3.42 -5.67 -4.79
C ALA A 36 -3.41 -5.83 -6.31
N THR A 37 -2.31 -5.47 -6.97
CA THR A 37 -2.15 -5.61 -8.43
C THR A 37 -2.22 -7.08 -8.85
N THR A 38 -1.56 -7.97 -8.10
CA THR A 38 -1.54 -9.40 -8.38
C THR A 38 -2.93 -10.03 -8.22
N GLN A 39 -3.61 -9.77 -7.10
CA GLN A 39 -4.92 -10.38 -6.82
C GLN A 39 -6.02 -9.85 -7.75
N LEU A 40 -5.98 -8.55 -8.10
CA LEU A 40 -7.01 -7.90 -8.90
C LEU A 40 -6.65 -7.78 -10.38
N LYS A 41 -5.52 -8.38 -10.79
CA LYS A 41 -4.98 -8.37 -12.17
C LYS A 41 -4.94 -6.95 -12.76
N LEU A 42 -4.38 -6.00 -12.00
CA LEU A 42 -4.26 -4.60 -12.41
C LEU A 42 -3.03 -4.38 -13.30
N SER A 43 -2.97 -3.25 -13.99
CA SER A 43 -1.83 -2.93 -14.86
C SER A 43 -0.59 -2.51 -14.06
N ASN A 44 0.56 -2.41 -14.74
CA ASN A 44 1.79 -1.91 -14.11
C ASN A 44 1.68 -0.42 -13.75
N GLU A 45 0.94 0.36 -14.54
CA GLU A 45 0.64 1.76 -14.25
C GLU A 45 -0.22 1.87 -12.99
N ASP A 46 -1.20 0.97 -12.82
CA ASP A 46 -2.00 0.88 -11.59
C ASP A 46 -1.16 0.46 -10.39
N LYS A 47 -0.23 -0.48 -10.55
CA LYS A 47 0.74 -0.84 -9.50
C LYS A 47 1.52 0.39 -9.05
N LYS A 48 2.06 1.16 -9.99
CA LYS A 48 2.83 2.38 -9.66
C LYS A 48 1.96 3.41 -8.94
N PHE A 49 0.75 3.65 -9.45
CA PHE A 49 -0.20 4.57 -8.81
C PHE A 49 -0.54 4.14 -7.37
N LEU A 50 -0.82 2.85 -7.16
CA LEU A 50 -1.08 2.30 -5.83
C LEU A 50 0.12 2.44 -4.90
N TYR A 51 1.33 2.16 -5.39
CA TYR A 51 2.57 2.34 -4.63
C TYR A 51 2.73 3.78 -4.16
N ASP A 52 2.67 4.74 -5.08
CA ASP A 52 2.83 6.17 -4.78
C ASP A 52 1.76 6.63 -3.78
N THR A 53 0.52 6.21 -3.99
CA THR A 53 -0.62 6.56 -3.13
C THR A 53 -0.47 6.01 -1.70
N TYR A 54 -0.09 4.73 -1.56
CA TYR A 54 0.13 4.13 -0.25
C TYR A 54 1.37 4.69 0.45
N LEU A 55 2.44 4.97 -0.30
CA LEU A 55 3.65 5.57 0.25
C LEU A 55 3.35 6.96 0.83
N ALA A 56 2.67 7.82 0.07
CA ALA A 56 2.25 9.14 0.53
C ALA A 56 1.41 9.05 1.81
N LYS A 57 0.46 8.10 1.85
CA LYS A 57 -0.34 7.84 3.05
C LYS A 57 0.51 7.47 4.26
N PHE A 58 1.47 6.56 4.12
CA PHE A 58 2.28 6.10 5.26
C PHE A 58 3.30 7.14 5.73
N VAL A 59 3.85 7.94 4.81
CA VAL A 59 4.72 9.07 5.15
C VAL A 59 3.93 10.13 5.92
N ALA A 60 2.77 10.55 5.42
CA ALA A 60 1.92 11.54 6.09
C ALA A 60 1.46 11.07 7.48
N GLN A 61 1.18 9.77 7.66
CA GLN A 61 0.88 9.21 8.98
C GLN A 61 2.09 9.28 9.92
N ARG A 62 3.28 8.92 9.43
CA ARG A 62 4.52 9.00 10.22
C ARG A 62 4.76 10.43 10.69
N GLU A 63 4.70 11.42 9.78
CA GLU A 63 4.91 12.84 10.10
C GLU A 63 3.92 13.38 11.13
N LYS A 64 2.68 12.88 11.11
CA LYS A 64 1.65 13.30 12.05
C LYS A 64 1.75 12.63 13.41
N ILE A 65 2.36 11.45 13.53
CA ILE A 65 2.33 10.62 14.75
C ILE A 65 3.70 10.50 15.42
N HIS A 66 4.77 10.28 14.65
CA HIS A 66 6.07 9.93 15.19
C HIS A 66 6.68 11.08 16.01
N GLY A 67 7.11 10.79 17.23
CA GLY A 67 7.72 11.77 18.13
C GLY A 67 6.73 12.78 18.73
N LYS A 68 5.42 12.56 18.60
CA LYS A 68 4.39 13.43 19.17
C LYS A 68 3.67 12.75 20.33
N GLU A 69 3.42 13.50 21.39
CA GLU A 69 2.60 13.08 22.53
C GLU A 69 1.12 13.23 22.15
N LEU A 70 0.57 12.20 21.50
CA LEU A 70 -0.83 12.14 21.10
C LEU A 70 -1.59 11.13 21.93
N SER A 71 -2.83 11.45 22.29
CA SER A 71 -3.79 10.49 22.82
C SER A 71 -4.16 9.44 21.77
N ASP A 72 -4.79 8.35 22.21
CA ASP A 72 -5.22 7.31 21.29
C ASP A 72 -6.39 7.77 20.42
N GLU A 73 -7.24 8.66 20.92
CA GLU A 73 -8.29 9.34 20.16
C GLU A 73 -7.71 10.20 19.02
N GLU A 74 -6.65 10.97 19.29
CA GLU A 74 -5.99 11.79 18.29
C GLU A 74 -5.33 10.93 17.20
N LYS A 75 -4.63 9.85 17.59
CA LYS A 75 -4.07 8.89 16.64
C LYS A 75 -5.16 8.25 15.79
N LYS A 76 -6.27 7.85 16.41
CA LYS A 76 -7.43 7.25 15.71
C LYS A 76 -8.01 8.21 14.67
N GLN A 77 -8.11 9.50 15.00
CA GLN A 77 -8.57 10.53 14.07
C GLN A 77 -7.60 10.70 12.89
N ILE A 78 -6.28 10.76 13.15
CA ILE A 78 -5.26 10.80 12.08
C ILE A 78 -5.37 9.59 11.14
N TYR A 79 -5.57 8.39 11.69
CA TYR A 79 -5.75 7.18 10.89
C TYR A 79 -7.03 7.24 10.04
N LYS A 80 -8.13 7.75 10.59
CA LYS A 80 -9.41 7.93 9.89
C LYS A 80 -9.29 8.91 8.74
N ASP A 81 -8.68 10.08 8.97
CA ASP A 81 -8.50 11.10 7.95
C ASP A 81 -7.59 10.62 6.83
N SER A 82 -6.50 9.94 7.20
CA SER A 82 -5.59 9.32 6.24
C SER A 82 -6.28 8.23 5.40
N ARG A 83 -7.23 7.49 5.96
CA ARG A 83 -8.05 6.53 5.19
C ARG A 83 -9.01 7.25 4.24
N ASN A 84 -9.62 8.34 4.66
CA ASN A 84 -10.55 9.10 3.82
C ASN A 84 -9.82 9.71 2.61
N GLU A 85 -8.65 10.31 2.84
CA GLU A 85 -7.84 10.85 1.76
C GLU A 85 -7.36 9.76 0.81
N LEU A 86 -6.94 8.59 1.32
CA LEU A 86 -6.63 7.43 0.50
C LEU A 86 -7.78 7.06 -0.43
N VAL A 87 -8.99 6.90 0.11
CA VAL A 87 -10.17 6.52 -0.69
C VAL A 87 -10.49 7.58 -1.74
N LYS A 88 -10.39 8.86 -1.39
CA LYS A 88 -10.57 9.97 -2.32
C LYS A 88 -9.57 9.89 -3.47
N THR A 89 -8.28 9.72 -3.18
CA THR A 89 -7.24 9.58 -4.20
C THR A 89 -7.45 8.36 -5.08
N LEU A 90 -7.76 7.19 -4.50
CA LEU A 90 -8.06 5.99 -5.28
C LEU A 90 -9.24 6.20 -6.25
N ASN A 91 -10.28 6.91 -5.80
CA ASN A 91 -11.44 7.21 -6.63
C ASN A 91 -11.15 8.18 -7.80
N THR A 92 -9.98 8.82 -7.86
CA THR A 92 -9.58 9.62 -9.04
C THR A 92 -9.17 8.75 -10.22
N ARG A 93 -8.77 7.50 -9.96
CA ARG A 93 -8.30 6.55 -10.98
C ARG A 93 -9.21 5.33 -11.12
N PHE A 94 -9.82 4.89 -10.03
CA PHE A 94 -10.67 3.72 -9.98
C PHE A 94 -12.11 4.12 -9.67
N ASN A 95 -13.07 3.32 -10.13
CA ASN A 95 -14.45 3.47 -9.67
C ASN A 95 -14.60 2.98 -8.22
N THR A 96 -15.74 3.31 -7.60
CA THR A 96 -16.00 2.97 -6.19
C THR A 96 -15.93 1.47 -5.89
N GLU A 97 -16.39 0.62 -6.81
CA GLU A 97 -16.36 -0.84 -6.64
C GLU A 97 -14.92 -1.36 -6.62
N LYS A 98 -14.10 -0.93 -7.59
CA LYS A 98 -12.69 -1.29 -7.68
C LYS A 98 -11.89 -0.76 -6.49
N THR A 99 -12.17 0.46 -6.03
CA THR A 99 -11.59 1.00 -4.80
C THR A 99 -11.92 0.13 -3.57
N LYS A 100 -13.18 -0.32 -3.44
CA LYS A 100 -13.58 -1.24 -2.36
C LYS A 100 -12.84 -2.58 -2.46
N ALA A 101 -12.69 -3.14 -3.66
CA ALA A 101 -11.95 -4.38 -3.89
C ALA A 101 -10.47 -4.25 -3.50
N ILE A 102 -9.81 -3.16 -3.90
CA ILE A 102 -8.42 -2.85 -3.51
C ILE A 102 -8.28 -2.79 -1.99
N MET A 103 -9.18 -2.06 -1.32
CA MET A 103 -9.19 -1.93 0.13
C MET A 103 -9.42 -3.26 0.84
N ALA A 104 -10.26 -4.14 0.28
CA ALA A 104 -10.54 -5.46 0.83
C ALA A 104 -9.32 -6.38 0.74
N VAL A 105 -8.67 -6.45 -0.43
CA VAL A 105 -7.48 -7.27 -0.65
C VAL A 105 -6.31 -6.81 0.22
N VAL A 106 -6.11 -5.50 0.37
CA VAL A 106 -5.07 -4.96 1.24
C VAL A 106 -5.37 -5.22 2.72
N LYS A 107 -6.65 -5.20 3.12
CA LYS A 107 -7.06 -5.62 4.47
C LYS A 107 -6.75 -7.08 4.71
N GLU A 108 -7.03 -7.96 3.75
CA GLU A 108 -6.73 -9.39 3.84
C GLU A 108 -5.23 -9.64 4.07
N LEU A 109 -4.37 -9.00 3.28
CA LEU A 109 -2.91 -9.08 3.48
C LEU A 109 -2.50 -8.64 4.89
N ARG A 110 -3.02 -7.50 5.35
CA ARG A 110 -2.70 -7.01 6.70
C ARG A 110 -3.14 -7.98 7.80
N ASP A 111 -4.30 -8.61 7.63
CA ASP A 111 -4.82 -9.54 8.63
C ASP A 111 -4.07 -10.88 8.61
N LYS A 112 -3.42 -11.25 7.50
CA LYS A 112 -2.50 -12.41 7.40
C LYS A 112 -1.13 -12.20 8.06
N GLU A 113 -0.71 -10.96 8.22
CA GLU A 113 0.59 -10.59 8.81
C GLU A 113 0.51 -10.33 10.33
N LYS A 114 -0.68 -10.51 10.93
CA LYS A 114 -0.90 -10.45 12.37
C LYS A 114 -0.79 -11.84 12.99
#